data_AF-A0A963EL98-F1
#
_entry.id   AF-A0A963EL98-F1
#
_cell.length_a   1.000
_cell.length_b   1.000
_cell.length_c   1.000
_cell.angle_alpha   90.00
_cell.angle_beta   90.00
_cell.angle_gamma   90.00
#
_symmetry.space_group_name_H-M   'P 1'
#
loop_
_entity.id
_entity.type
_entity.pdbx_description
1 polymer ?
#
loop_
_entity_poly.entity_id
_entity_poly.type
_entity_poly.pdbx_seq_one_letter_code
_entity_poly.pdbx_strand_id
1 'polypeptide(L)'
;EILSTSQHTRLPVYKGDPNNMIGLLHLRKLSRLLMREEISKADLMQHTVEPFFVPEGTPLHRQLINFQNAKRRIAVVVDEYGDVLGLVTLEDILEEIVGEFTTDMANTSQDIHPQDDGTFVIDGAAHLRDINKVLQWELPTDGPKTLNGLIIEHLQDIPDTSVCLRIDQYLIEILQVKDNMVKAVRMRHASSFVPEAEEDVGC
;
A
#
# COMPACT_ATOMS: atom_id res chain seq x y z
N GLU A 1 5.12 15.92 -22.24
CA GLU A 1 6.14 15.64 -21.21
C GLU A 1 5.56 15.09 -19.90
N ILE A 2 4.63 15.79 -19.23
CA ILE A 2 3.97 15.29 -17.99
C ILE A 2 3.22 13.97 -18.22
N LEU A 3 2.49 13.85 -19.34
CA LEU A 3 1.70 12.64 -19.64
C LEU A 3 2.54 11.38 -19.86
N SER A 4 3.81 11.52 -20.27
CA SER A 4 4.71 10.42 -20.60
C SER A 4 5.65 10.01 -19.45
N THR A 5 5.79 10.85 -18.42
CA THR A 5 6.72 10.65 -17.30
C THR A 5 6.01 10.49 -15.95
N SER A 6 4.71 10.78 -15.88
CA SER A 6 3.92 10.64 -14.66
C SER A 6 3.81 9.18 -14.19
N GLN A 7 4.12 8.94 -12.92
CA GLN A 7 3.90 7.66 -12.24
C GLN A 7 2.44 7.48 -11.78
N HIS A 8 1.65 8.56 -11.76
CA HIS A 8 0.25 8.51 -11.36
C HIS A 8 -0.65 7.94 -12.46
N THR A 9 -1.66 7.15 -12.07
CA THR A 9 -2.62 6.57 -13.02
C THR A 9 -3.70 7.58 -13.48
N ARG A 10 -3.92 8.64 -12.71
CA ARG A 10 -4.92 9.68 -12.97
C ARG A 10 -4.33 11.07 -12.75
N LEU A 11 -4.73 12.03 -13.59
CA LEU A 11 -4.31 13.43 -13.48
C LEU A 11 -5.51 14.36 -13.45
N PRO A 12 -5.52 15.40 -12.60
CA PRO A 12 -6.52 16.45 -12.65
C PRO A 12 -6.37 17.29 -13.92
N VAL A 13 -7.51 17.66 -14.51
CA VAL A 13 -7.64 18.52 -15.67
C VAL A 13 -8.47 19.72 -15.24
N TYR A 14 -7.92 20.91 -15.38
CA TYR A 14 -8.59 22.17 -15.03
C TYR A 14 -8.25 23.26 -16.05
N LYS A 15 -9.03 24.33 -16.07
CA LYS A 15 -8.83 25.47 -16.98
C LYS A 15 -8.24 26.67 -16.25
N GLY A 16 -6.92 26.82 -16.34
CA GLY A 16 -6.18 27.96 -15.79
C GLY A 16 -6.04 27.89 -14.27
N ASP A 17 -7.17 27.85 -13.57
CA ASP A 17 -7.27 27.78 -12.11
C ASP A 17 -7.75 26.39 -11.65
N PRO A 18 -7.17 25.79 -10.59
CA PRO A 18 -7.64 24.52 -10.01
C PRO A 18 -9.12 24.50 -9.63
N ASN A 19 -9.70 25.65 -9.25
CA ASN A 19 -11.13 25.81 -8.97
C ASN A 19 -11.99 25.59 -10.23
N ASN A 20 -11.43 25.79 -11.42
CA ASN A 20 -12.07 25.49 -12.69
C ASN A 20 -11.81 24.02 -13.11
N MET A 21 -12.14 23.08 -12.23
CA MET A 21 -11.94 21.65 -12.44
C MET A 21 -12.82 21.13 -13.59
N ILE A 22 -12.17 20.54 -14.59
CA ILE A 22 -12.84 19.88 -15.74
C ILE A 22 -13.03 18.39 -15.43
N GLY A 23 -12.06 17.75 -14.77
CA GLY A 23 -12.17 16.35 -14.35
C GLY A 23 -10.86 15.63 -14.17
N LEU A 24 -10.92 14.30 -14.24
CA LEU A 24 -9.78 13.40 -14.03
C LEU A 24 -9.48 12.60 -15.29
N LEU A 25 -8.27 12.79 -15.82
CA LEU A 25 -7.76 12.09 -16.98
C LEU A 25 -7.14 10.74 -16.57
N HIS A 26 -7.60 9.65 -17.17
CA HIS A 26 -7.06 8.32 -16.87
C HIS A 26 -5.92 7.96 -17.83
N LEU A 27 -4.66 8.02 -17.36
CA LEU A 27 -3.48 7.83 -18.24
C LEU A 27 -3.41 6.44 -18.88
N ARG A 28 -3.78 5.37 -18.17
CA ARG A 28 -3.82 4.01 -18.78
C ARG A 28 -4.75 3.93 -20.00
N LYS A 29 -5.84 4.72 -20.04
CA LYS A 29 -6.74 4.77 -21.21
C LYS A 29 -6.12 5.51 -22.40
N LEU A 30 -5.09 6.31 -22.15
CA LEU A 30 -4.32 7.03 -23.17
C LEU A 30 -3.13 6.23 -23.70
N SER A 31 -2.85 5.04 -23.19
CA SER A 31 -1.69 4.22 -23.61
C SER A 31 -1.55 4.08 -25.14
N ARG A 32 -2.68 3.91 -25.86
CA ARG A 32 -2.72 3.84 -27.33
C ARG A 32 -2.59 5.21 -28.02
N LEU A 33 -3.00 6.29 -27.36
CA LEU A 33 -2.92 7.66 -27.87
C LEU A 33 -1.52 8.24 -27.68
N LEU A 34 -0.83 7.87 -26.60
CA LEU A 34 0.55 8.25 -26.31
C LEU A 34 1.56 7.68 -27.31
N MET A 35 1.17 6.69 -28.12
CA MET A 35 1.98 6.15 -29.23
C MET A 35 1.84 6.96 -30.52
N ARG A 36 0.96 7.96 -30.58
CA ARG A 36 0.80 8.84 -31.75
C ARG A 36 1.76 10.03 -31.63
N GLU A 37 2.24 10.53 -32.76
CA GLU A 37 3.12 11.71 -32.82
C GLU A 37 2.42 12.98 -32.32
N GLU A 38 1.09 13.08 -32.51
CA GLU A 38 0.28 14.20 -32.03
C GLU A 38 -0.94 13.72 -31.24
N ILE A 39 -1.18 14.35 -30.09
CA ILE A 39 -2.36 14.14 -29.24
C ILE A 39 -3.15 15.44 -29.23
N SER A 40 -4.40 15.40 -29.68
CA SER A 40 -5.25 16.58 -29.68
C SER A 40 -5.87 16.82 -28.30
N LYS A 41 -6.27 18.07 -28.03
CA LYS A 41 -7.07 18.40 -26.86
C LYS A 41 -8.38 17.60 -26.80
N ALA A 42 -8.99 17.34 -27.96
CA ALA A 42 -10.23 16.58 -28.03
C ALA A 42 -10.04 15.13 -27.56
N ASP A 43 -8.91 14.51 -27.90
CA ASP A 43 -8.57 13.16 -27.46
C ASP A 43 -8.43 13.09 -25.92
N LEU A 44 -7.78 14.09 -25.31
CA LEU A 44 -7.64 14.18 -23.86
C LEU A 44 -8.99 14.36 -23.16
N MET A 45 -9.84 15.24 -23.70
CA MET A 45 -11.17 15.52 -23.15
C MET A 45 -12.08 14.30 -23.22
N GLN A 46 -12.00 13.49 -24.28
CA GLN A 46 -12.77 12.25 -24.42
C GLN A 46 -12.43 11.22 -23.33
N HIS A 47 -11.21 11.25 -22.80
CA HIS A 47 -10.75 10.35 -21.75
C HIS A 47 -10.71 10.99 -20.35
N THR A 48 -11.20 12.23 -20.25
CA THR A 48 -11.41 12.92 -18.98
C THR A 48 -12.76 12.52 -18.40
N VAL A 49 -12.76 12.05 -17.16
CA VAL A 49 -13.97 11.67 -16.43
C VAL A 49 -14.38 12.82 -15.52
N GLU A 50 -15.69 13.05 -15.44
CA GLU A 50 -16.26 14.08 -14.57
C GLU A 50 -15.75 13.94 -13.11
N PRO A 51 -15.35 15.06 -12.48
CA PRO A 51 -14.86 15.05 -11.11
C PRO A 51 -15.97 14.60 -10.16
N PHE A 52 -15.57 13.90 -9.11
CA PHE A 52 -16.47 13.53 -8.01
C PHE A 52 -16.10 14.40 -6.83
N PHE A 53 -17.01 15.29 -6.40
CA PHE A 53 -16.72 16.26 -5.35
C PHE A 53 -17.16 15.77 -3.98
N VAL A 54 -16.40 16.15 -2.95
CA VAL A 54 -16.69 15.85 -1.54
C VAL A 54 -16.42 17.09 -0.68
N PRO A 55 -17.33 17.47 0.24
CA PRO A 55 -17.07 18.53 1.22
C PRO A 55 -15.96 18.16 2.21
N GLU A 56 -15.12 19.11 2.61
CA GLU A 56 -14.02 18.89 3.57
C GLU A 56 -14.49 18.28 4.90
N GLY A 57 -15.68 18.65 5.39
CA GLY A 57 -16.25 18.14 6.63
C GLY A 57 -16.80 16.71 6.54
N THR A 58 -16.61 16.00 5.42
CA THR A 58 -17.11 14.63 5.25
C THR A 58 -16.28 13.65 6.07
N PRO A 59 -16.87 12.92 7.03
CA PRO A 59 -16.11 11.93 7.81
C PRO A 59 -15.56 10.79 6.93
N LEU A 60 -14.34 10.32 7.23
CA LEU A 60 -13.64 9.29 6.44
C LEU A 60 -14.47 8.01 6.25
N HIS A 61 -15.10 7.48 7.31
CA HIS A 61 -15.96 6.29 7.22
C HIS A 61 -17.14 6.48 6.25
N ARG A 62 -17.70 7.68 6.19
CA ARG A 62 -18.78 8.02 5.27
C ARG A 62 -18.25 8.15 3.85
N GLN A 63 -17.07 8.74 3.70
CA GLN A 63 -16.43 8.86 2.39
C GLN A 63 -16.02 7.50 1.79
N LEU A 64 -15.60 6.54 2.63
CA LEU A 64 -15.38 5.16 2.22
C LEU A 64 -16.64 4.54 1.60
N ILE A 65 -17.80 4.69 2.25
CA ILE A 65 -19.09 4.23 1.75
C ILE A 65 -19.48 4.97 0.46
N ASN A 66 -19.25 6.28 0.39
CA ASN A 66 -19.51 7.08 -0.81
C ASN A 66 -18.70 6.56 -2.00
N PHE A 67 -17.42 6.23 -1.81
CA PHE A 67 -16.57 5.63 -2.84
C PHE A 67 -17.10 4.28 -3.33
N GLN A 68 -17.51 3.40 -2.40
CA GLN A 68 -18.10 2.10 -2.75
C GLN A 68 -19.38 2.27 -3.59
N ASN A 69 -20.30 3.11 -3.14
CA ASN A 69 -21.58 3.35 -3.81
C ASN A 69 -21.40 4.00 -5.20
N ALA A 70 -20.53 5.01 -5.29
CA ALA A 70 -20.26 5.71 -6.54
C ALA A 70 -19.36 4.92 -7.50
N LYS A 71 -18.78 3.78 -7.05
CA LYS A 71 -17.72 3.03 -7.75
C LYS A 71 -16.58 3.95 -8.18
N ARG A 72 -16.21 4.89 -7.30
CA ARG A 72 -15.11 5.84 -7.48
C ARG A 72 -14.00 5.54 -6.48
N ARG A 73 -12.78 6.01 -6.79
CA ARG A 73 -11.59 5.83 -5.94
C ARG A 73 -10.82 7.13 -5.70
N ILE A 74 -11.25 8.24 -6.30
CA ILE A 74 -10.67 9.58 -6.14
C ILE A 74 -11.82 10.57 -6.12
N ALA A 75 -11.74 11.54 -5.22
CA ALA A 75 -12.63 12.68 -5.14
C ALA A 75 -11.81 13.98 -5.06
N VAL A 76 -12.44 15.08 -5.48
CA VAL A 76 -11.95 16.45 -5.31
C VAL A 76 -12.58 17.01 -4.04
N VAL A 77 -11.74 17.46 -3.10
CA VAL A 77 -12.19 18.03 -1.83
C VAL A 77 -12.45 19.51 -2.03
N VAL A 78 -13.61 19.97 -1.58
CA VAL A 78 -14.04 21.37 -1.66
C VAL A 78 -14.47 21.91 -0.31
N ASP A 79 -14.32 23.22 -0.12
CA ASP A 79 -14.88 23.95 1.02
C ASP A 79 -16.38 24.26 0.82
N GLU A 80 -16.96 25.06 1.72
CA GLU A 80 -18.36 25.48 1.65
C GLU A 80 -18.67 26.43 0.49
N TYR A 81 -17.66 27.10 -0.04
CA TYR A 81 -17.78 28.05 -1.15
C TYR A 81 -17.54 27.38 -2.51
N GLY A 82 -17.08 26.13 -2.51
CA GLY A 82 -16.81 25.32 -3.70
C GLY A 82 -15.37 25.45 -4.20
N ASP A 83 -14.48 26.09 -3.44
CA ASP A 83 -13.06 26.19 -3.77
C ASP A 83 -12.38 24.84 -3.56
N VAL A 84 -11.49 24.48 -4.48
CA VAL A 84 -10.79 23.19 -4.46
C VAL A 84 -9.67 23.25 -3.45
N LEU A 85 -9.78 22.43 -2.41
CA LEU A 85 -8.77 22.29 -1.38
C LEU A 85 -7.74 21.22 -1.74
N GLY A 86 -8.15 20.19 -2.47
CA GLY A 86 -7.26 19.10 -2.87
C GLY A 86 -7.98 17.87 -3.42
N LEU A 87 -7.31 16.73 -3.29
CA LEU A 87 -7.81 15.42 -3.70
C LEU A 87 -7.77 14.47 -2.51
N VAL A 88 -8.70 13.51 -2.49
CA VAL A 88 -8.68 12.38 -1.57
C VAL A 88 -8.86 11.09 -2.35
N THR A 89 -8.10 10.06 -2.02
CA THR A 89 -8.21 8.74 -2.65
C THR A 89 -8.78 7.71 -1.69
N LEU A 90 -9.28 6.60 -2.24
CA LEU A 90 -9.73 5.47 -1.43
C LEU A 90 -8.56 4.88 -0.64
N GLU A 91 -7.38 4.84 -1.27
CA GLU A 91 -6.14 4.36 -0.69
C GLU A 91 -5.75 5.17 0.57
N ASP A 92 -5.77 6.51 0.51
CA ASP A 92 -5.44 7.36 1.66
C ASP A 92 -6.42 7.14 2.83
N ILE A 93 -7.71 6.94 2.53
CA ILE A 93 -8.72 6.66 3.56
C ILE A 93 -8.47 5.30 4.22
N LEU A 94 -8.07 4.29 3.44
CA LEU A 94 -7.74 2.98 3.98
C LEU A 94 -6.47 3.03 4.82
N GLU A 95 -5.47 3.80 4.39
CA GLU A 95 -4.24 4.04 5.15
C GLU A 95 -4.51 4.69 6.50
N GLU A 96 -5.35 5.72 6.57
CA GLU A 96 -5.72 6.35 7.86
C GLU A 96 -6.45 5.41 8.83
N ILE A 97 -7.21 4.44 8.30
CA ILE A 97 -7.96 3.47 9.11
C ILE A 97 -7.07 2.29 9.54
N VAL A 98 -6.17 1.83 8.67
CA VAL A 98 -5.36 0.62 8.86
C VAL A 98 -3.96 0.93 9.43
N GLY A 99 -3.44 2.14 9.20
CA GLY A 99 -2.06 2.57 9.49
C GLY A 99 -1.08 2.29 8.34
N GLU A 100 0.19 2.71 8.52
CA GLU A 100 1.33 2.57 7.57
C GLU A 100 1.63 1.13 7.12
N PHE A 101 0.94 0.13 7.68
CA PHE A 101 1.00 -1.27 7.28
C PHE A 101 0.65 -1.54 5.81
N THR A 102 0.00 -0.59 5.12
CA THR A 102 -0.51 -0.79 3.76
C THR A 102 0.15 0.06 2.68
N THR A 103 0.93 1.07 3.07
CA THR A 103 1.38 2.15 2.17
C THR A 103 2.36 1.65 1.09
N ASP A 104 3.17 0.64 1.39
CA ASP A 104 4.14 0.11 0.42
C ASP A 104 3.61 -1.02 -0.48
N MET A 105 2.42 -1.57 -0.21
CA MET A 105 1.92 -2.71 -0.98
C MET A 105 1.50 -2.34 -2.42
N ALA A 106 1.27 -1.05 -2.70
CA ALA A 106 0.77 -0.58 -4.00
C ALA A 106 1.87 -0.10 -4.97
N ASN A 107 3.07 0.25 -4.47
CA ASN A 107 4.09 0.93 -5.27
C ASN A 107 5.48 0.25 -5.30
N THR A 108 5.70 -0.84 -4.58
CA THR A 108 7.00 -1.53 -4.61
C THR A 108 6.85 -2.98 -5.02
N SER A 109 7.56 -3.34 -6.08
CA SER A 109 7.67 -4.69 -6.62
C SER A 109 8.53 -5.62 -5.76
N GLN A 110 8.40 -5.62 -4.44
CA GLN A 110 9.19 -6.48 -3.55
C GLN A 110 8.32 -6.92 -2.39
N ASP A 111 8.19 -8.24 -2.22
CA ASP A 111 7.45 -8.89 -1.14
C ASP A 111 8.00 -8.59 0.29
N ILE A 112 8.89 -7.61 0.43
CA ILE A 112 9.71 -7.31 1.61
C ILE A 112 9.73 -5.80 1.81
N HIS A 113 9.23 -5.33 2.95
CA HIS A 113 9.06 -3.93 3.29
C HIS A 113 9.85 -3.61 4.58
N PRO A 114 10.90 -2.79 4.52
CA PRO A 114 11.62 -2.36 5.73
C PRO A 114 10.74 -1.44 6.59
N GLN A 115 11.00 -1.40 7.89
CA GLN A 115 10.33 -0.55 8.88
C GLN A 115 11.35 0.31 9.62
N ASP A 116 10.92 1.44 10.18
CA ASP A 116 11.79 2.40 10.88
C ASP A 116 12.44 1.82 12.16
N ASP A 117 11.79 0.83 12.77
CA ASP A 117 12.27 0.12 13.96
C ASP A 117 13.31 -0.98 13.64
N GLY A 118 13.73 -1.11 12.39
CA GLY A 118 14.66 -2.13 11.92
C GLY A 118 14.04 -3.51 11.71
N THR A 119 12.71 -3.63 11.78
CA THR A 119 11.98 -4.83 11.37
C THR A 119 11.62 -4.80 9.89
N PHE A 120 11.15 -5.93 9.38
CA PHE A 120 10.71 -6.08 8.00
C PHE A 120 9.31 -6.70 7.98
N VAL A 121 8.38 -6.10 7.25
CA VAL A 121 7.08 -6.70 6.92
C VAL A 121 7.22 -7.45 5.60
N ILE A 122 6.92 -8.74 5.59
CA ILE A 122 7.15 -9.63 4.45
C ILE A 122 5.86 -10.37 4.09
N ASP A 123 5.52 -10.43 2.79
CA ASP A 123 4.39 -11.22 2.30
C ASP A 123 4.66 -12.71 2.51
N GLY A 124 3.69 -13.47 3.00
CA GLY A 124 3.83 -14.91 3.19
C GLY A 124 4.04 -15.69 1.88
N ALA A 125 3.67 -15.11 0.73
CA ALA A 125 3.95 -15.68 -0.59
C ALA A 125 5.40 -15.46 -1.05
N ALA A 126 6.17 -14.59 -0.37
CA ALA A 126 7.56 -14.29 -0.70
C ALA A 126 8.41 -15.58 -0.75
N HIS A 127 9.27 -15.67 -1.77
CA HIS A 127 10.19 -16.78 -1.91
C HIS A 127 11.37 -16.64 -0.94
N LEU A 128 11.70 -17.71 -0.22
CA LEU A 128 12.78 -17.70 0.78
C LEU A 128 14.15 -17.35 0.17
N ARG A 129 14.39 -17.75 -1.09
CA ARG A 129 15.62 -17.40 -1.82
C ARG A 129 15.73 -15.90 -2.09
N ASP A 130 14.60 -15.24 -2.37
CA ASP A 130 14.59 -13.81 -2.62
C ASP A 130 14.75 -13.03 -1.32
N ILE A 131 14.12 -13.49 -0.23
CA ILE A 131 14.35 -12.94 1.12
C ILE A 131 15.82 -13.04 1.51
N ASN A 132 16.42 -14.23 1.38
CA ASN A 132 17.84 -14.44 1.68
C ASN A 132 18.75 -13.54 0.84
N LYS A 133 18.43 -13.35 -0.44
CA LYS A 133 19.21 -12.51 -1.35
C LYS A 133 19.11 -11.02 -1.01
N VAL A 134 17.90 -10.54 -0.71
CA VAL A 134 17.62 -9.11 -0.48
C VAL A 134 18.11 -8.68 0.90
N LEU A 135 17.81 -9.47 1.93
CA LEU A 135 18.13 -9.14 3.33
C LEU A 135 19.49 -9.68 3.77
N GLN A 136 20.19 -10.41 2.91
CA GLN A 136 21.41 -11.16 3.25
C GLN A 136 21.17 -12.11 4.44
N TRP A 137 20.02 -12.75 4.43
CA TRP A 137 19.62 -13.74 5.43
C TRP A 137 19.91 -15.16 4.96
N GLU A 138 19.82 -16.08 5.89
CA GLU A 138 20.09 -17.51 5.75
C GLU A 138 18.90 -18.33 6.24
N LEU A 139 17.68 -18.01 5.78
CA LEU A 139 16.51 -18.84 6.03
C LEU A 139 16.67 -20.22 5.37
N PRO A 140 16.17 -21.30 5.99
CA PRO A 140 16.30 -22.65 5.45
C PRO A 140 15.56 -22.77 4.12
N THR A 141 16.27 -23.23 3.07
CA THR A 141 15.69 -23.44 1.73
C THR A 141 15.56 -24.91 1.34
N ASP A 142 16.02 -25.82 2.20
CA ASP A 142 15.85 -27.27 2.03
C ASP A 142 14.48 -27.68 2.58
N GLY A 143 13.43 -27.34 1.83
CA GLY A 143 12.05 -27.59 2.23
C GLY A 143 11.06 -26.69 1.49
N PRO A 144 10.15 -25.99 2.21
CA PRO A 144 9.23 -25.03 1.63
C PRO A 144 9.94 -23.96 0.81
N LYS A 145 9.26 -23.47 -0.25
CA LYS A 145 9.83 -22.44 -1.14
C LYS A 145 9.44 -21.02 -0.75
N THR A 146 8.46 -20.87 0.13
CA THR A 146 7.86 -19.59 0.53
C THR A 146 7.81 -19.45 2.03
N LEU A 147 7.69 -18.22 2.49
CA LEU A 147 7.66 -17.89 3.91
C LEU A 147 6.46 -18.51 4.65
N ASN A 148 5.27 -18.47 4.05
CA ASN A 148 4.09 -19.17 4.56
C ASN A 148 4.35 -20.66 4.74
N GLY A 149 4.96 -21.30 3.73
CA GLY A 149 5.25 -22.74 3.79
C GLY A 149 6.22 -23.08 4.91
N LEU A 150 7.26 -22.26 5.10
CA LEU A 150 8.23 -22.42 6.19
C LEU A 150 7.56 -22.30 7.57
N ILE A 151 6.69 -21.30 7.74
CA ILE A 151 6.00 -21.05 9.01
C ILE A 151 5.02 -22.19 9.33
N ILE A 152 4.23 -22.62 8.35
CA ILE A 152 3.26 -23.73 8.55
C ILE A 152 3.99 -25.04 8.87
N GLU A 153 5.09 -25.33 8.17
CA GLU A 153 5.89 -26.52 8.45
C GLU A 153 6.45 -26.51 9.88
N HIS A 154 6.90 -25.35 10.36
CA HIS A 154 7.43 -25.20 11.71
C HIS A 154 6.35 -25.29 12.80
N LEU A 155 5.19 -24.67 12.57
CA LEU A 155 4.10 -24.65 13.54
C LEU A 155 3.30 -25.97 13.58
N GLN A 156 3.34 -26.78 12.52
CA GLN A 156 2.53 -27.99 12.32
C GLN A 156 1.00 -27.78 12.40
N ASP A 157 0.56 -26.55 12.63
CA ASP A 157 -0.82 -26.12 12.73
C ASP A 157 -0.91 -24.65 12.28
N ILE A 158 -2.11 -24.23 11.84
CA ILE A 158 -2.34 -22.85 11.40
C ILE A 158 -2.92 -22.09 12.59
N PRO A 159 -2.20 -21.09 13.13
CA PRO A 159 -2.68 -20.41 14.32
C PRO A 159 -3.90 -19.54 14.01
N ASP A 160 -4.95 -19.69 14.83
CA ASP A 160 -6.18 -18.87 14.76
C ASP A 160 -5.95 -17.41 15.22
N THR A 161 -4.77 -17.09 15.73
CA THR A 161 -4.41 -15.79 16.32
C THR A 161 -2.98 -15.40 15.96
N SER A 162 -2.62 -14.12 16.20
CA SER A 162 -1.26 -13.61 16.04
C SER A 162 -0.30 -14.37 16.96
N VAL A 163 0.68 -15.06 16.39
CA VAL A 163 1.68 -15.85 17.12
C VAL A 163 3.08 -15.33 16.79
N CYS A 164 3.92 -15.24 17.82
CA CYS A 164 5.35 -15.02 17.68
C CYS A 164 6.08 -16.36 17.73
N LEU A 165 6.97 -16.60 16.78
CA LEU A 165 7.83 -17.78 16.73
C LEU A 165 9.27 -17.38 16.38
N ARG A 166 10.19 -18.29 16.67
CA ARG A 166 11.60 -18.15 16.32
C ARG A 166 12.00 -19.30 15.42
N ILE A 167 12.47 -18.97 14.22
CA ILE A 167 13.09 -19.91 13.30
C ILE A 167 14.56 -19.51 13.17
N ASP A 168 15.45 -20.37 13.62
CA ASP A 168 16.89 -20.10 13.74
C ASP A 168 17.18 -18.79 14.48
N GLN A 169 17.78 -17.83 13.78
CA GLN A 169 18.16 -16.51 14.30
C GLN A 169 17.15 -15.40 13.93
N TYR A 170 15.96 -15.77 13.46
CA TYR A 170 14.93 -14.83 13.04
C TYR A 170 13.71 -14.91 13.97
N LEU A 171 13.29 -13.76 14.48
CA LEU A 171 12.05 -13.60 15.21
C LEU A 171 10.96 -13.24 14.21
N ILE A 172 9.85 -13.97 14.24
CA ILE A 172 8.74 -13.86 13.30
C ILE A 172 7.47 -13.63 14.10
N GLU A 173 6.73 -12.60 13.76
CA GLU A 173 5.40 -12.31 14.29
C GLU A 173 4.40 -12.38 13.15
N ILE A 174 3.38 -13.22 13.31
CA ILE A 174 2.30 -13.35 12.33
C ILE A 174 1.36 -12.16 12.47
N LEU A 175 1.33 -11.29 11.47
CA LEU A 175 0.47 -10.12 11.44
C LEU A 175 -0.91 -10.44 10.88
N GLN A 176 -0.96 -11.28 9.84
CA GLN A 176 -2.21 -11.59 9.15
C GLN A 176 -2.25 -13.04 8.68
N VAL A 177 -3.37 -13.71 8.99
CA VAL A 177 -3.76 -15.01 8.43
C VAL A 177 -5.04 -14.82 7.63
N LYS A 178 -5.10 -15.40 6.42
CA LYS A 178 -6.29 -15.41 5.57
C LYS A 178 -6.35 -16.69 4.76
N ASP A 179 -7.53 -17.29 4.62
CA ASP A 179 -7.76 -18.50 3.82
C ASP A 179 -6.80 -19.64 4.19
N ASN A 180 -6.53 -19.84 5.49
CA ASN A 180 -5.56 -20.81 6.02
C ASN A 180 -4.13 -20.59 5.50
N MET A 181 -3.75 -19.34 5.25
CA MET A 181 -2.40 -18.94 4.86
C MET A 181 -1.94 -17.74 5.66
N VAL A 182 -0.69 -17.77 6.08
CA VAL A 182 0.03 -16.60 6.57
C VAL A 182 0.20 -15.65 5.39
N LYS A 183 -0.40 -14.45 5.50
CA LYS A 183 -0.38 -13.42 4.46
C LYS A 183 0.73 -12.40 4.66
N ALA A 184 0.98 -12.01 5.90
CA ALA A 184 1.99 -11.03 6.24
C ALA A 184 2.61 -11.37 7.59
N VAL A 185 3.92 -11.17 7.69
CA VAL A 185 4.67 -11.33 8.93
C VAL A 185 5.59 -10.14 9.16
N ARG A 186 5.83 -9.81 10.42
CA ARG A 186 6.93 -8.94 10.84
C ARG A 186 8.10 -9.83 11.23
N MET A 187 9.28 -9.57 10.66
CA MET A 187 10.49 -10.33 10.89
C MET A 187 11.66 -9.44 11.28
N ARG A 188 12.54 -9.96 12.13
CA ARG A 188 13.82 -9.34 12.47
C ARG A 188 14.87 -10.37 12.82
N HIS A 189 16.14 -9.98 12.71
CA HIS A 189 17.24 -10.77 13.25
C HIS A 189 17.25 -10.69 14.79
N ALA A 190 17.45 -11.82 15.46
CA ALA A 190 17.41 -11.90 16.91
C ALA A 190 18.52 -11.07 17.59
N SER A 191 19.66 -10.88 16.90
CA SER A 191 20.77 -10.05 17.40
C SER A 191 20.57 -8.53 17.22
N SER A 192 19.52 -8.09 16.52
CA SER A 192 19.18 -6.66 16.40
C SER A 192 18.55 -6.08 17.67
N PHE A 193 18.43 -6.88 18.73
CA PHE A 193 17.97 -6.43 20.03
C PHE A 193 19.10 -5.68 20.74
N VAL A 194 19.03 -4.34 20.73
CA VAL A 194 19.62 -3.55 21.82
C VAL A 194 18.55 -3.54 22.90
N PRO A 195 18.77 -4.16 24.07
CA PRO A 195 17.86 -3.96 25.19
C PRO A 195 17.93 -2.47 25.54
N GLU A 196 16.81 -1.75 25.44
CA GLU A 196 16.67 -0.54 26.25
C GLU A 196 16.86 -0.98 27.70
N ALA A 197 17.86 -0.38 28.34
CA ALA A 197 18.26 -0.70 29.70
C ALA A 197 17.04 -0.72 30.61
N GLU A 198 16.95 -1.76 31.44
CA GLU A 198 16.03 -1.84 32.57
C GLU A 198 16.08 -0.50 33.33
N GLU A 199 15.02 0.31 33.21
CA GLU A 199 14.72 1.29 34.23
C GLU A 199 14.32 0.51 35.47
N ASP A 200 15.29 0.48 36.38
CA ASP A 200 15.20 0.21 37.80
C ASP A 200 13.96 0.93 38.40
N VAL A 201 12.79 0.28 38.33
CA VAL A 201 11.65 0.63 39.17
C VAL A 201 11.67 -0.34 40.34
N GLY A 202 12.31 0.13 41.41
CA GLY A 202 12.44 -0.58 42.66
C GLY A 202 11.10 -0.98 43.29
N CYS A 203 11.17 -2.15 43.94
CA CYS A 203 10.21 -2.78 44.86
C CYS A 203 8.90 -3.31 44.28
#